data_AF-A4YKJ8-F1
#
_entry.id   AF-A4YKJ8-F1
#
_cell.length_a   1.000
_cell.length_b   1.000
_cell.length_c   1.000
_cell.angle_alpha   90.00
_cell.angle_beta   90.00
_cell.angle_gamma   90.00
#
_symmetry.space_group_name_H-M   'P 1'
#
loop_
_entity.id
_entity.type
_entity.pdbx_description
1 polymer ?
#
loop_
_entity_poly.entity_id
_entity_poly.type
_entity_poly.pdbx_seq_one_letter_code
_entity_poly.pdbx_strand_id
1 'polypeptide(L)'
;MTTNRRAALKSLAALPLAALTGSCAAPALASSASAAPDPVWRAIDLWQEARIALDAEMARIKGTGEDLDDELSSDELDRATDLIATPPTTLEGLFALILTLQRLDSWTLDDHHMNRTLVLSLSQGVANVRGLA
;
A
#
# COMPACT_ATOMS: atom_id res chain seq x y z
N MET A 1 22.83 19.20 -21.90
CA MET A 1 21.87 19.96 -22.73
C MET A 1 20.65 19.09 -22.96
N THR A 2 19.55 19.48 -22.34
CA THR A 2 18.29 18.74 -22.18
C THR A 2 17.35 19.01 -23.35
N THR A 3 17.11 17.99 -24.18
CA THR A 3 16.18 18.10 -25.32
C THR A 3 14.86 17.39 -25.01
N ASN A 4 13.82 18.21 -24.80
CA ASN A 4 12.44 18.01 -25.23
C ASN A 4 11.82 16.60 -25.16
N ARG A 5 11.14 16.30 -24.03
CA ARG A 5 10.11 15.24 -23.96
C ARG A 5 8.70 15.75 -23.58
N ARG A 6 8.47 17.06 -23.52
CA ARG A 6 7.19 17.66 -23.09
C ARG A 6 6.25 18.14 -24.22
N ALA A 7 6.55 17.88 -25.48
CA ALA A 7 5.80 18.46 -26.61
C ALA A 7 4.94 17.49 -27.45
N ALA A 8 4.76 16.22 -27.03
CA ALA A 8 4.16 15.20 -27.91
C ALA A 8 2.70 14.79 -27.60
N LEU A 9 1.98 15.47 -26.70
CA LEU A 9 0.62 15.05 -26.29
C LEU A 9 -0.45 16.15 -26.37
N LYS A 10 -0.32 17.12 -27.28
CA LYS A 10 -1.29 18.23 -27.43
C LYS A 10 -2.09 18.24 -28.73
N SER A 11 -2.07 17.18 -29.53
CA SER A 11 -2.73 17.18 -30.85
C SER A 11 -3.55 15.91 -31.09
N LEU A 12 -4.70 15.78 -30.41
CA LEU A 12 -5.75 14.83 -30.80
C LEU A 12 -7.05 15.13 -30.04
N ALA A 13 -7.60 16.33 -30.22
CA ALA A 13 -8.98 16.62 -29.82
C ALA A 13 -9.51 17.87 -30.54
N ALA A 14 -9.76 17.74 -31.85
CA ALA A 14 -10.57 18.71 -32.58
C ALA A 14 -11.24 18.02 -33.77
N LEU A 15 -12.38 17.38 -33.52
CA LEU A 15 -13.39 17.09 -34.54
C LEU A 15 -14.77 17.24 -33.88
N PRO A 16 -15.61 18.21 -34.31
CA PRO A 16 -16.99 18.30 -33.85
C PRO A 16 -17.85 17.47 -34.80
N LEU A 17 -18.35 16.32 -34.35
CA LEU A 17 -19.45 15.63 -35.02
C LEU A 17 -20.72 15.82 -34.18
N ALA A 18 -21.31 17.00 -34.31
CA ALA A 18 -22.71 17.21 -33.96
C ALA A 18 -23.56 16.63 -35.09
N ALA A 19 -24.11 15.43 -34.90
CA ALA A 19 -25.40 14.98 -35.44
C ALA A 19 -25.53 13.46 -35.23
N LEU A 20 -26.32 13.07 -34.22
CA LEU A 20 -27.32 11.99 -34.31
C LEU A 20 -27.98 11.87 -32.93
N THR A 21 -29.04 12.65 -32.77
CA THR A 21 -30.08 12.47 -31.75
C THR A 21 -30.75 11.12 -31.99
N GLY A 22 -30.24 10.08 -31.34
CA GLY A 22 -30.86 8.76 -31.21
C GLY A 22 -31.00 8.46 -29.74
N SER A 23 -32.20 8.70 -29.19
CA SER A 23 -32.57 8.36 -27.82
C SER A 23 -32.53 6.84 -27.64
N CYS A 24 -31.39 6.32 -27.23
CA CYS A 24 -31.29 5.05 -26.54
C CYS A 24 -30.97 5.41 -25.09
N ALA A 25 -31.93 5.24 -24.19
CA ALA A 25 -31.69 5.36 -22.77
C ALA A 25 -30.62 4.32 -22.41
N ALA A 26 -29.36 4.77 -22.37
CA ALA A 26 -28.27 4.00 -21.84
C ALA A 26 -28.69 3.62 -20.41
N PRO A 27 -28.58 2.36 -19.99
CA PRO A 27 -28.69 2.04 -18.58
C PRO A 27 -27.73 2.99 -17.88
N ALA A 28 -28.24 3.82 -16.97
CA ALA A 28 -27.40 4.67 -16.17
C ALA A 28 -26.35 3.74 -15.57
N LEU A 29 -25.13 3.82 -16.10
CA LEU A 29 -23.98 3.12 -15.55
C LEU A 29 -23.96 3.59 -14.13
N ALA A 30 -24.44 2.71 -13.25
CA ALA A 30 -24.46 2.93 -11.83
C ALA A 30 -23.05 3.43 -11.53
N SER A 31 -22.97 4.68 -11.08
CA SER A 31 -21.73 5.28 -10.62
C SER A 31 -21.17 4.26 -9.64
N SER A 32 -20.17 3.49 -10.09
CA SER A 32 -19.50 2.55 -9.22
C SER A 32 -18.87 3.47 -8.20
N ALA A 33 -19.47 3.57 -7.02
CA ALA A 33 -18.85 4.21 -5.89
C ALA A 33 -17.43 3.66 -5.86
N SER A 34 -16.44 4.54 -6.10
CA SER A 34 -15.03 4.15 -6.10
C SER A 34 -14.82 3.33 -4.84
N ALA A 35 -14.60 2.02 -4.99
CA ALA A 35 -14.42 1.15 -3.85
C ALA A 35 -13.34 1.80 -2.99
N ALA A 36 -13.63 2.01 -1.71
CA ALA A 36 -12.67 2.63 -0.81
C ALA A 36 -11.34 1.85 -0.94
N PRO A 37 -10.19 2.54 -1.06
CA PRO A 37 -8.91 1.87 -1.17
C PRO A 37 -8.71 0.92 0.03
N ASP A 38 -8.14 -0.26 -0.23
CA ASP A 38 -7.94 -1.28 0.80
C ASP A 38 -7.15 -0.69 1.98
N PRO A 39 -7.63 -0.80 3.24
CA PRO A 39 -6.98 -0.23 4.41
C PRO A 39 -5.52 -0.68 4.58
N VAL A 40 -5.16 -1.87 4.08
CA VAL A 40 -3.79 -2.39 4.19
C VAL A 40 -2.76 -1.50 3.49
N TRP A 41 -3.14 -0.79 2.44
CA TRP A 41 -2.23 0.14 1.74
C TRP A 41 -1.75 1.25 2.66
N ARG A 42 -2.64 1.80 3.48
CA ARG A 42 -2.26 2.85 4.43
C ARG A 42 -1.30 2.33 5.49
N ALA A 43 -1.51 1.10 5.96
CA ALA A 43 -0.63 0.47 6.95
C ALA A 43 0.75 0.17 6.35
N ILE A 44 0.81 -0.27 5.09
CA ILE A 44 2.06 -0.48 4.35
C ILE A 44 2.85 0.84 4.22
N ASP A 45 2.18 1.92 3.81
CA ASP A 45 2.83 3.23 3.64
C ASP A 45 3.44 3.72 4.97
N LEU A 46 2.70 3.61 6.08
CA LEU A 46 3.17 4.03 7.40
C LEU A 46 4.37 3.21 7.88
N TRP A 47 4.35 1.89 7.70
CA TRP A 47 5.50 1.06 8.02
C TRP A 47 6.72 1.39 7.15
N GLN A 48 6.52 1.64 5.85
CA GLN A 48 7.61 2.05 4.96
C GLN A 48 8.22 3.39 5.36
N GLU A 49 7.40 4.37 5.74
CA GLU A 49 7.86 5.67 6.24
C GLU A 49 8.75 5.51 7.48
N ALA A 50 8.29 4.73 8.47
CA ALA A 50 9.06 4.43 9.68
C ALA A 50 10.37 3.68 9.35
N ARG A 51 10.31 2.68 8.46
CA ARG A 51 11.50 1.92 8.05
C ARG A 51 12.53 2.78 7.33
N ILE A 52 12.10 3.70 6.46
CA ILE A 52 12.99 4.64 5.77
C ILE A 52 13.69 5.56 6.78
N ALA A 53 12.96 6.05 7.80
CA ALA A 53 13.54 6.86 8.85
C ALA A 53 14.59 6.09 9.66
N LEU A 54 14.28 4.84 10.05
CA LEU A 54 15.20 3.96 10.75
C LEU A 54 16.45 3.65 9.91
N ASP A 55 16.28 3.28 8.64
CA ASP A 55 17.40 2.99 7.72
C ASP A 55 18.29 4.22 7.52
N ALA A 56 17.70 5.42 7.45
CA ALA A 56 18.44 6.68 7.34
C ALA A 56 19.28 6.95 8.59
N GLU A 57 18.74 6.70 9.78
CA GLU A 57 19.47 6.85 11.04
C GLU A 57 20.58 5.81 11.17
N MET A 58 20.30 4.54 10.86
CA MET A 58 21.31 3.48 10.82
C MET A 58 22.46 3.82 9.87
N ALA A 59 22.16 4.43 8.72
CA ALA A 59 23.18 4.89 7.78
C ALA A 59 23.99 6.06 8.34
N ARG A 60 23.36 6.97 9.10
CA ARG A 60 24.00 8.13 9.74
C ARG A 60 25.00 7.72 10.83
N ILE A 61 24.63 6.76 11.69
CA ILE A 61 25.44 6.31 12.83
C ILE A 61 26.48 5.24 12.46
N LYS A 62 26.45 4.75 11.22
CA LYS A 62 27.33 3.67 10.77
C LYS A 62 28.81 4.06 10.90
N GLY A 63 29.49 3.43 11.87
CA GLY A 63 30.91 3.64 12.11
C GLY A 63 31.24 4.91 12.91
N THR A 64 30.24 5.60 13.44
CA THR A 64 30.43 6.75 14.36
C THR A 64 30.56 6.30 15.82
N GLY A 65 30.01 5.13 16.16
CA GLY A 65 29.92 4.64 17.55
C GLY A 65 28.79 5.30 18.34
N GLU A 66 27.92 6.07 17.67
CA GLU A 66 26.68 6.57 18.24
C GLU A 66 25.66 5.43 18.34
N ASP A 67 24.86 5.45 19.40
CA ASP A 67 23.78 4.49 19.60
C ASP A 67 22.59 4.82 18.68
N LEU A 68 21.81 3.78 18.36
CA LEU A 68 20.59 3.92 17.59
C LEU A 68 19.53 4.63 18.43
N ASP A 69 18.73 5.48 17.78
CA ASP A 69 17.57 6.08 18.42
C ASP A 69 16.49 5.02 18.70
N ASP A 70 16.31 4.72 19.98
CA ASP A 70 15.31 3.77 20.47
C ASP A 70 13.88 4.17 20.05
N GLU A 71 13.59 5.47 19.89
CA GLU A 71 12.27 5.94 19.46
C GLU A 71 11.97 5.53 18.01
N LEU A 72 12.96 5.59 17.11
CA LEU A 72 12.80 5.15 15.72
C LEU A 72 12.62 3.64 15.61
N SER A 73 13.35 2.87 16.43
CA SER A 73 13.16 1.42 16.47
C SER A 73 11.80 1.04 17.03
N SER A 74 11.29 1.78 18.02
CA SER A 74 9.95 1.56 18.58
C SER A 74 8.85 1.92 17.59
N ASP A 75 8.94 3.06 16.89
CA ASP A 75 7.92 3.45 15.90
C ASP A 75 7.87 2.44 14.75
N GLU A 76 9.01 1.93 14.26
CA GLU A 76 9.01 0.88 13.22
C GLU A 76 8.29 -0.40 13.69
N LEU A 77 8.53 -0.83 14.93
CA LEU A 77 7.87 -1.99 15.55
C LEU A 77 6.37 -1.77 15.74
N ASP A 78 5.96 -0.59 16.18
CA ASP A 78 4.55 -0.22 16.34
C ASP A 78 3.85 -0.22 14.97
N ARG A 79 4.48 0.34 13.93
CA ARG A 79 3.93 0.30 12.56
C ARG A 79 3.89 -1.10 11.97
N ALA A 80 4.89 -1.94 12.26
CA ALA A 80 4.88 -3.35 11.86
C ALA A 80 3.72 -4.09 12.53
N THR A 81 3.45 -3.81 13.80
CA THR A 81 2.32 -4.36 14.55
C THR A 81 0.98 -3.95 13.94
N ASP A 82 0.81 -2.65 13.64
CA ASP A 82 -0.38 -2.12 12.97
C ASP A 82 -0.59 -2.73 11.58
N LEU A 83 0.48 -2.89 10.79
CA LEU A 83 0.45 -3.55 9.49
C LEU A 83 -0.05 -4.99 9.60
N ILE A 84 0.50 -5.76 10.54
CA ILE A 84 0.10 -7.15 10.77
C ILE A 84 -1.36 -7.22 11.26
N ALA A 85 -1.78 -6.28 12.09
CA ALA A 85 -3.14 -6.22 12.63
C ALA A 85 -4.19 -5.76 11.61
N THR A 86 -3.79 -5.20 10.46
CA THR A 86 -4.70 -4.68 9.44
C THR A 86 -5.08 -5.77 8.43
N PRO A 87 -6.31 -6.33 8.48
CA PRO A 87 -6.72 -7.38 7.57
C PRO A 87 -6.96 -6.81 6.16
N PRO A 88 -6.40 -7.41 5.10
CA PRO A 88 -6.69 -7.00 3.75
C PRO A 88 -8.14 -7.33 3.38
N THR A 89 -8.72 -6.54 2.49
CA THR A 89 -10.11 -6.71 2.04
C THR A 89 -10.21 -7.05 0.56
N THR A 90 -9.13 -6.89 -0.18
CA THR A 90 -9.00 -7.14 -1.62
C THR A 90 -7.90 -8.16 -1.90
N LEU A 91 -7.93 -8.78 -3.08
CA LEU A 91 -6.88 -9.72 -3.50
C LEU A 91 -5.54 -8.99 -3.66
N GLU A 92 -5.58 -7.80 -4.25
CA GLU A 92 -4.43 -6.92 -4.43
C GLU A 92 -3.81 -6.54 -3.07
N GLY A 93 -4.65 -6.18 -2.09
CA GLY A 93 -4.21 -5.90 -0.73
C GLY A 93 -3.60 -7.11 -0.03
N LEU A 94 -4.15 -8.31 -0.21
CA LEU A 94 -3.58 -9.55 0.34
C LEU A 94 -2.19 -9.85 -0.24
N PHE A 95 -2.03 -9.70 -1.56
CA PHE A 95 -0.72 -9.86 -2.19
C PHE A 95 0.28 -8.81 -1.70
N ALA A 96 -0.14 -7.56 -1.58
CA ALA A 96 0.69 -6.48 -1.07
C ALA A 96 1.17 -6.75 0.35
N LEU A 97 0.27 -7.23 1.22
CA LEU A 97 0.62 -7.62 2.59
C LEU A 97 1.67 -8.74 2.60
N ILE A 98 1.47 -9.83 1.84
CA ILE A 98 2.42 -10.95 1.78
C ILE A 98 3.81 -10.49 1.32
N LEU A 99 3.88 -9.67 0.26
CA LEU A 99 5.15 -9.14 -0.25
C LEU A 99 5.83 -8.20 0.75
N THR A 100 5.05 -7.47 1.54
CA THR A 100 5.57 -6.58 2.58
C THR A 100 6.10 -7.38 3.76
N LEU A 101 5.40 -8.44 4.18
CA LEU A 101 5.83 -9.35 5.25
C LEU A 101 7.13 -10.08 4.92
N GLN A 102 7.40 -10.38 3.65
CA GLN A 102 8.68 -10.95 3.22
C GLN A 102 9.87 -10.01 3.41
N ARG A 103 9.61 -8.70 3.60
CA ARG A 103 10.64 -7.68 3.84
C ARG A 103 10.83 -7.36 5.31
N LEU A 104 9.93 -7.83 6.18
CA LEU A 104 10.11 -7.72 7.62
C LEU A 104 11.25 -8.65 8.03
N ASP A 105 12.18 -8.11 8.83
CA ASP A 105 13.31 -8.89 9.30
C ASP A 105 12.83 -9.98 10.28
N SER A 106 13.57 -11.10 10.34
CA SER A 106 13.16 -12.26 11.14
C SER A 106 13.06 -11.96 12.63
N TRP A 107 13.88 -11.04 13.15
CA TRP A 107 13.85 -10.64 14.57
C TRP A 107 12.56 -9.90 14.94
N THR A 108 11.97 -9.16 14.00
CA THR A 108 10.68 -8.50 14.17
C THR A 108 9.54 -9.53 14.28
N LEU A 109 9.69 -10.71 13.69
CA LEU A 109 8.67 -11.76 13.68
C LEU A 109 8.90 -12.86 14.74
N ASP A 110 9.99 -12.82 15.50
CA ASP A 110 10.26 -13.80 16.55
C ASP A 110 9.34 -13.65 17.78
N ASP A 111 8.62 -12.53 17.90
CA ASP A 111 7.59 -12.38 18.92
C ASP A 111 6.39 -13.32 18.63
N HIS A 112 6.17 -14.27 19.55
CA HIS A 112 5.04 -15.19 19.53
C HIS A 112 3.68 -14.46 19.44
N HIS A 113 3.58 -13.23 19.96
CA HIS A 113 2.37 -12.43 19.84
C HIS A 113 2.14 -11.98 18.39
N MET A 114 3.18 -11.47 17.71
CA MET A 114 3.09 -11.03 16.32
C MET A 114 2.78 -12.18 15.37
N ASN A 115 3.37 -13.36 15.57
CA ASN A 115 3.08 -14.55 14.77
C ASN A 115 1.60 -14.96 14.85
N ARG A 116 1.01 -14.92 16.05
CA ARG A 116 -0.42 -15.23 16.21
C ARG A 116 -1.30 -14.19 15.52
N THR A 117 -1.00 -12.92 15.71
CA THR A 117 -1.75 -11.82 15.07
C THR A 117 -1.67 -11.91 13.55
N LEU A 118 -0.50 -12.26 13.01
CA LEU A 118 -0.29 -12.47 11.58
C LEU A 118 -1.15 -13.59 11.02
N VAL A 119 -1.16 -14.75 11.68
CA VAL A 119 -2.00 -15.89 11.26
C VAL A 119 -3.48 -15.51 11.27
N LEU A 120 -3.95 -14.77 12.28
CA LEU A 120 -5.32 -14.30 12.37
C LEU A 120 -5.67 -13.31 11.25
N SER A 121 -4.82 -12.32 11.02
CA SER A 121 -5.01 -11.30 9.99
C SER A 121 -5.02 -11.89 8.58
N LEU A 122 -4.09 -12.79 8.27
CA LEU A 122 -4.07 -13.51 6.99
C LEU A 122 -5.31 -14.40 6.81
N SER A 123 -5.73 -15.11 7.87
CA SER A 123 -6.94 -15.93 7.83
C SER A 123 -8.19 -15.09 7.57
N GLN A 124 -8.29 -13.92 8.21
CA GLN A 124 -9.37 -12.97 8.00
C GLN A 124 -9.33 -12.38 6.58
N GLY A 125 -8.14 -12.04 6.09
CA GLY A 125 -7.94 -11.54 4.73
C GLY A 125 -8.40 -12.54 3.68
N VAL A 126 -8.04 -13.81 3.81
CA VAL A 126 -8.50 -14.89 2.93
C VAL A 126 -10.02 -15.05 2.99
N ALA A 127 -10.62 -14.94 4.18
CA ALA A 127 -12.08 -15.00 4.34
C ALA A 127 -12.78 -13.81 3.66
N ASN A 128 -12.25 -12.60 3.82
CA ASN A 128 -12.77 -11.38 3.18
C ASN A 128 -12.75 -11.52 1.65
N VAL A 129 -11.62 -11.96 1.09
CA VAL A 129 -11.46 -12.15 -0.37
C VAL A 129 -12.40 -13.24 -0.91
N ARG A 130 -12.58 -14.35 -0.18
CA ARG A 130 -13.52 -15.42 -0.57
C ARG A 130 -14.98 -14.98 -0.55
N GLY A 131 -15.36 -14.06 0.32
CA GLY A 131 -16.72 -13.52 0.37
C GLY A 131 -17.05 -12.53 -0.76
N LEU A 132 -16.05 -12.12 -1.55
CA LEU A 132 -16.20 -11.21 -2.69
C LEU A 132 -16.29 -11.93 -4.05
N ALA A 133 -16.02 -13.24 -4.10
CA ALA A 133 -16.04 -14.07 -5.31
C ALA A 133 -17.37 -14.83 -5.46
#